data_AF-A0A3R7HX80-F1
#
_entry.id   AF-A0A3R7HX80-F1
#
_cell.length_a   1.000
_cell.length_b   1.000
_cell.length_c   1.000
_cell.angle_alpha   90.00
_cell.angle_beta   90.00
_cell.angle_gamma   90.00
#
_symmetry.space_group_name_H-M   'P 1'
#
loop_
_entity.id
_entity.type
_entity.pdbx_description
1 polymer ?
#
loop_
_entity_poly.entity_id
_entity_poly.type
_entity_poly.pdbx_seq_one_letter_code
_entity_poly.pdbx_strand_id
1 'polypeptide(L)'
;MNEVIIDKSMKLNEILAECAKECKVVPMKSLFGKHSSEFFMKISFERHDHGEFTQEILAKSLEARSSGWSGMKRKDLLTLFVESKTIIDPKTVHDALVSFLLASKGTTVFGSVWLVVKLNRYPAVLVKICDGIREKLPGLMIGELQIRTMEDLQKLYYLEAVVKESLTLHDCAKPQDYPVIIPVYASTRTKSAWGNDDAEFNLERWIDSTTGKVKPVSLFKFITLIGDLHQCLGMRFAQLQLQTTIAVLSVAST
;
A
#
# COMPACT_ATOMS: atom_id res chain seq x y z
N MET A 1 4.29 -23.86 -6.10
CA MET A 1 4.15 -22.67 -6.97
C MET A 1 3.79 -23.19 -8.35
N ASN A 2 2.66 -22.77 -8.92
CA ASN A 2 2.05 -23.41 -10.09
C ASN A 2 2.98 -23.30 -11.33
N GLU A 3 3.20 -24.38 -12.07
CA GLU A 3 4.13 -24.45 -13.21
C GLU A 3 3.84 -23.37 -14.28
N VAL A 4 2.55 -23.07 -14.44
CA VAL A 4 2.01 -22.01 -15.31
C VAL A 4 2.49 -20.61 -14.93
N ILE A 5 2.78 -20.36 -13.65
CA ILE A 5 3.24 -19.07 -13.15
C ILE A 5 4.71 -18.84 -13.54
N ILE A 6 5.52 -19.89 -13.47
CA ILE A 6 6.94 -19.85 -13.83
C ILE A 6 7.07 -19.62 -15.33
N ASP A 7 6.32 -20.36 -16.15
CA ASP A 7 6.31 -20.21 -17.62
C ASP A 7 5.90 -18.80 -18.06
N LYS A 8 4.83 -18.25 -17.46
CA LYS A 8 4.37 -16.89 -17.80
C LYS A 8 5.34 -15.79 -17.35
N SER A 9 6.00 -15.97 -16.20
CA SER A 9 7.03 -15.04 -15.72
C SER A 9 8.28 -15.06 -16.60
N MET A 10 8.69 -16.24 -17.06
CA MET A 10 9.84 -16.39 -17.97
C MET A 10 9.55 -15.74 -19.32
N LYS A 11 8.36 -15.98 -19.91
CA LYS A 11 7.94 -15.33 -21.16
C LYS A 11 7.89 -13.81 -21.07
N LEU A 12 7.42 -13.25 -19.95
CA LEU A 12 7.40 -11.80 -19.75
C LEU A 12 8.82 -11.22 -19.70
N ASN A 13 9.75 -11.90 -19.03
CA ASN A 13 11.15 -11.49 -18.94
C ASN A 13 11.86 -11.55 -20.30
N GLU A 14 11.60 -12.58 -21.11
CA GLU A 14 12.14 -12.69 -22.47
C GLU A 14 11.64 -11.55 -23.37
N ILE A 15 10.33 -11.27 -23.35
CA ILE A 15 9.74 -10.17 -24.14
C ILE A 15 10.32 -8.82 -23.72
N LEU A 16 10.50 -8.58 -22.42
CA LEU A 16 11.11 -7.35 -21.91
C LEU A 16 12.59 -7.23 -22.33
N ALA A 17 13.34 -8.33 -22.31
CA ALA A 17 14.73 -8.37 -22.74
C ALA A 17 14.88 -8.12 -24.25
N GLU A 18 13.96 -8.64 -25.07
CA GLU A 18 13.93 -8.42 -26.51
C GLU A 18 13.53 -6.97 -26.85
N CYS A 19 12.53 -6.42 -26.18
CA CYS A 19 12.14 -5.01 -26.33
C CYS A 19 13.25 -4.04 -25.92
N ALA A 20 14.03 -4.39 -24.89
CA ALA A 20 15.19 -3.62 -24.45
C ALA A 20 16.33 -3.63 -25.47
N LYS A 21 16.55 -4.75 -26.18
CA LYS A 21 17.53 -4.85 -27.27
C LYS A 21 17.11 -4.05 -28.51
N GLU A 22 15.82 -3.99 -28.81
CA GLU A 22 15.30 -3.28 -29.99
C GLU A 22 14.98 -1.79 -29.74
N CYS A 23 15.20 -1.27 -28.52
CA CYS A 23 14.80 0.10 -28.12
C CYS A 23 13.32 0.42 -28.43
N LYS A 24 12.44 -0.58 -28.44
CA LYS A 24 11.01 -0.39 -28.69
C LYS A 24 10.28 -0.04 -27.39
N VAL A 25 9.65 1.13 -27.38
CA VAL A 25 8.77 1.54 -26.29
C VAL A 25 7.44 0.80 -26.43
N VAL A 26 7.21 -0.18 -25.55
CA VAL A 26 5.93 -0.91 -25.52
C VAL A 26 4.98 -0.24 -24.52
N PRO A 27 3.73 0.07 -24.89
CA PRO A 27 2.75 0.58 -23.93
C PRO A 27 2.50 -0.45 -22.82
N MET A 28 2.80 -0.08 -21.57
CA MET A 28 2.56 -0.91 -20.38
C MET A 28 1.14 -1.50 -20.34
N LYS A 29 0.13 -0.77 -20.85
CA LYS A 29 -1.26 -1.24 -20.93
C LYS A 29 -1.41 -2.51 -21.77
N SER A 30 -0.66 -2.67 -22.85
CA SER A 30 -0.70 -3.87 -23.71
C SER A 30 0.06 -5.04 -23.09
N LEU A 31 1.18 -4.76 -22.40
CA LEU A 31 1.98 -5.76 -21.71
C LEU A 31 1.23 -6.33 -20.49
N PHE A 32 0.65 -5.43 -19.70
CA PHE A 32 -0.12 -5.76 -18.51
C PHE A 32 -1.49 -6.36 -18.85
N GLY A 33 -2.14 -5.93 -19.93
CA GLY A 33 -3.40 -6.54 -20.39
C GLY A 33 -3.28 -7.99 -20.84
N LYS A 34 -2.14 -8.38 -21.44
CA LYS A 34 -1.90 -9.76 -21.93
C LYS A 34 -1.27 -10.69 -20.90
N HIS A 35 -0.43 -10.18 -19.99
CA HIS A 35 0.39 -11.02 -19.12
C HIS A 35 0.30 -10.70 -17.63
N SER A 36 -0.36 -9.61 -17.21
CA SER A 36 -0.21 -9.12 -15.83
C SER A 36 -1.51 -8.83 -15.08
N SER A 37 -2.60 -8.35 -15.69
CA SER A 37 -3.79 -8.02 -14.91
C SER A 37 -4.40 -9.30 -14.35
N GLU A 38 -4.54 -10.32 -15.18
CA GLU A 38 -4.97 -11.65 -14.76
C GLU A 38 -3.89 -12.37 -13.96
N PHE A 39 -2.60 -12.18 -14.23
CA PHE A 39 -1.51 -12.84 -13.50
C PHE A 39 -1.26 -12.26 -12.10
N PHE A 40 -1.21 -10.94 -11.94
CA PHE A 40 -1.15 -10.27 -10.64
C PHE A 40 -2.46 -10.41 -9.88
N MET A 41 -3.63 -10.43 -10.55
CA MET A 41 -4.89 -10.78 -9.89
C MET A 41 -4.91 -12.25 -9.49
N LYS A 42 -4.45 -13.20 -10.30
CA LYS A 42 -4.38 -14.64 -9.94
C LYS A 42 -3.34 -14.91 -8.85
N ILE A 43 -2.17 -14.29 -8.87
CA ILE A 43 -1.23 -14.36 -7.74
C ILE A 43 -1.81 -13.67 -6.48
N SER A 44 -2.64 -12.64 -6.66
CA SER A 44 -3.28 -11.92 -5.55
C SER A 44 -4.54 -12.59 -5.00
N PHE A 45 -5.29 -13.33 -5.81
CA PHE A 45 -6.62 -13.89 -5.49
C PHE A 45 -6.71 -15.42 -5.63
N GLU A 46 -5.88 -16.10 -6.43
CA GLU A 46 -5.84 -17.58 -6.58
C GLU A 46 -4.77 -18.25 -5.69
N ARG A 47 -4.61 -17.80 -4.43
CA ARG A 47 -4.46 -18.86 -3.42
C ARG A 47 -5.88 -19.29 -3.10
N HIS A 48 -6.23 -20.47 -3.60
CA HIS A 48 -7.44 -21.24 -3.30
C HIS A 48 -7.60 -21.60 -1.81
N ASP A 49 -6.93 -20.86 -0.92
CA ASP A 49 -6.75 -21.19 0.47
C ASP A 49 -6.57 -19.91 1.31
N HIS A 50 -7.36 -18.88 1.00
CA HIS A 50 -7.52 -17.78 1.95
C HIS A 50 -8.37 -18.22 3.14
N GLY A 51 -9.31 -19.14 2.91
CA GLY A 51 -10.22 -19.67 3.92
C GLY A 51 -9.61 -20.71 4.86
N GLU A 52 -8.81 -21.67 4.39
CA GLU A 52 -8.20 -22.66 5.30
C GLU A 52 -7.06 -22.00 6.08
N PHE A 53 -6.26 -21.11 5.47
CA PHE A 53 -5.27 -20.30 6.19
C PHE A 53 -5.89 -19.42 7.30
N THR A 54 -6.99 -18.72 7.04
CA THR A 54 -7.67 -17.92 8.08
C THR A 54 -8.31 -18.81 9.15
N GLN A 55 -8.86 -19.97 8.78
CA GLN A 55 -9.38 -20.95 9.74
C GLN A 55 -8.28 -21.56 10.61
N GLU A 56 -7.11 -21.87 10.04
CA GLU A 56 -5.95 -22.39 10.76
C GLU A 56 -5.44 -21.36 11.78
N ILE A 57 -5.34 -20.09 11.38
CA ILE A 57 -4.95 -19.00 12.28
C ILE A 57 -6.03 -18.77 13.36
N LEU A 58 -7.31 -18.84 13.00
CA LEU A 58 -8.42 -18.72 13.95
C LEU A 58 -8.39 -19.84 15.00
N ALA A 59 -8.19 -21.09 14.58
CA ALA A 59 -8.06 -22.24 15.47
C ALA A 59 -6.88 -22.07 16.44
N LYS A 60 -5.69 -21.71 15.91
CA LYS A 60 -4.49 -21.44 16.72
C LYS A 60 -4.69 -20.30 17.73
N SER A 61 -5.44 -19.26 17.36
CA SER A 61 -5.73 -18.13 18.25
C SER A 61 -6.72 -18.48 19.36
N LEU A 62 -7.76 -19.27 19.04
CA LEU A 62 -8.72 -19.78 20.03
C LEU A 62 -8.05 -20.73 21.04
N GLU A 63 -7.16 -21.61 20.57
CA GLU A 63 -6.34 -22.47 21.42
C GLU A 63 -5.44 -21.66 22.35
N ALA A 64 -4.74 -20.64 21.82
CA ALA A 64 -3.89 -19.77 22.62
C ALA A 64 -4.63 -18.98 23.71
N ARG A 65 -5.91 -18.63 23.47
CA ARG A 65 -6.80 -18.03 24.48
C ARG A 65 -7.14 -19.02 25.60
N SER A 66 -7.34 -20.30 25.27
CA SER A 66 -7.67 -21.35 26.25
C SER A 66 -6.49 -21.73 27.15
N SER A 67 -5.26 -21.61 26.65
CA SER A 67 -4.03 -22.01 27.36
C SER A 67 -3.40 -20.91 28.24
N GLY A 68 -4.00 -19.71 28.32
CA GLY A 68 -3.57 -18.64 29.23
C GLY A 68 -2.16 -18.08 28.98
N TRP A 69 -1.60 -18.25 27.78
CA TRP A 69 -0.22 -17.85 27.46
C TRP A 69 -0.07 -16.32 27.41
N SER A 70 0.66 -15.74 28.36
CA SER A 70 0.87 -14.28 28.53
C SER A 70 2.20 -13.74 27.99
N GLY A 71 2.86 -14.46 27.07
CA GLY A 71 4.07 -13.99 26.41
C GLY A 71 3.77 -12.87 25.41
N MET A 72 4.15 -11.63 25.75
CA MET A 72 4.08 -10.42 24.90
C MET A 72 2.77 -10.31 24.10
N LYS A 73 1.66 -9.88 24.75
CA LYS A 73 0.30 -9.71 24.17
C LYS A 73 0.35 -9.42 22.66
N ARG A 74 0.20 -10.45 21.84
CA ARG A 74 0.16 -10.34 20.38
C ARG A 74 -1.15 -9.60 20.05
N LYS A 75 -1.06 -8.32 19.65
CA LYS A 75 -2.21 -7.49 19.28
C LYS A 75 -2.46 -7.55 17.78
N ASP A 76 -2.70 -8.75 17.25
CA ASP A 76 -3.17 -8.88 15.87
C ASP A 76 -4.69 -8.63 15.78
N LEU A 77 -5.16 -8.32 14.57
CA LEU A 77 -6.55 -7.97 14.32
C LEU A 77 -7.52 -9.07 14.78
N LEU A 78 -7.13 -10.34 14.63
CA LEU A 78 -7.91 -11.48 15.08
C LEU A 78 -8.03 -11.53 16.59
N THR A 79 -6.91 -11.33 17.30
CA THR A 79 -6.89 -11.29 18.77
C THR A 79 -7.76 -10.15 19.28
N LEU A 80 -7.74 -8.98 18.62
CA LEU A 80 -8.62 -7.85 18.94
C LEU A 80 -10.11 -8.19 18.72
N PHE A 81 -10.46 -8.91 17.65
CA PHE A 81 -11.83 -9.39 17.44
C PHE A 81 -12.27 -10.37 18.52
N VAL A 82 -11.40 -11.30 18.90
CA VAL A 82 -11.67 -12.32 19.93
C VAL A 82 -11.75 -11.73 21.35
N GLU A 83 -10.98 -10.67 21.64
CA GLU A 83 -11.00 -9.93 22.91
C GLU A 83 -12.18 -8.95 23.02
N SER A 84 -12.72 -8.49 21.88
CA SER A 84 -13.92 -7.66 21.87
C SER A 84 -15.10 -8.49 22.43
N LYS A 85 -15.63 -8.09 23.59
CA LYS A 85 -16.66 -8.83 24.35
C LYS A 85 -18.04 -8.92 23.67
N THR A 86 -18.16 -8.42 22.45
CA THR A 86 -19.29 -8.70 21.56
C THR A 86 -19.16 -10.14 21.10
N ILE A 87 -20.13 -10.99 21.41
CA ILE A 87 -20.18 -12.37 20.95
C ILE A 87 -20.27 -12.34 19.42
N ILE A 88 -19.14 -12.52 18.73
CA ILE A 88 -19.09 -12.64 17.28
C ILE A 88 -18.98 -14.14 16.96
N ASP A 89 -19.94 -14.64 16.20
CA ASP A 89 -19.92 -15.98 15.60
C ASP A 89 -18.58 -16.20 14.85
N PRO A 90 -17.88 -17.34 15.04
CA PRO A 90 -16.57 -17.59 14.40
C PRO A 90 -16.55 -17.37 12.89
N LYS A 91 -17.66 -17.66 12.20
CA LYS A 91 -17.82 -17.41 10.77
C LYS A 91 -17.83 -15.91 10.45
N THR A 92 -18.47 -15.09 11.28
CA THR A 92 -18.47 -13.63 11.10
C THR A 92 -17.08 -13.02 11.32
N VAL A 93 -16.32 -13.52 12.31
CA VAL A 93 -14.91 -13.12 12.49
C VAL A 93 -14.08 -13.50 11.27
N HIS A 94 -14.25 -14.73 10.77
CA HIS A 94 -13.59 -15.21 9.58
C HIS A 94 -13.89 -14.33 8.35
N ASP A 95 -15.17 -14.07 8.09
CA ASP A 95 -15.60 -13.30 6.92
C ASP A 95 -15.13 -11.84 7.00
N ALA A 96 -15.10 -11.26 8.20
CA ALA A 96 -14.50 -9.96 8.43
C ALA A 96 -12.99 -9.97 8.11
N LEU A 97 -12.23 -10.94 8.63
CA LEU A 97 -10.80 -11.08 8.35
C LEU A 97 -10.49 -11.25 6.87
N VAL A 98 -11.25 -12.12 6.18
CA VAL A 98 -11.11 -12.30 4.73
C VAL A 98 -11.39 -10.99 4.01
N SER A 99 -12.44 -10.26 4.41
CA SER A 99 -12.75 -8.93 3.82
C SER A 99 -11.60 -7.94 3.98
N PHE A 100 -10.96 -7.86 5.16
CA PHE A 100 -9.78 -7.01 5.39
C PHE A 100 -8.58 -7.43 4.53
N LEU A 101 -8.32 -8.73 4.41
CA LEU A 101 -7.22 -9.25 3.60
C LEU A 101 -7.41 -8.94 2.11
N LEU A 102 -8.62 -9.15 1.59
CA LEU A 102 -8.95 -8.85 0.20
C LEU A 102 -8.86 -7.34 -0.09
N ALA A 103 -9.35 -6.49 0.81
CA ALA A 103 -9.31 -5.04 0.66
C ALA A 103 -7.88 -4.48 0.70
N SER A 104 -7.00 -5.04 1.55
CA SER A 104 -5.64 -4.53 1.75
C SER A 104 -4.62 -5.02 0.73
N LYS A 105 -4.71 -6.28 0.27
CA LYS A 105 -3.65 -6.90 -0.53
C LYS A 105 -3.45 -6.21 -1.88
N GLY A 106 -4.52 -6.08 -2.68
CA GLY A 106 -4.41 -5.51 -4.03
C GLY A 106 -4.09 -4.02 -4.03
N THR A 107 -4.68 -3.26 -3.09
CA THR A 107 -4.55 -1.81 -3.00
C THR A 107 -3.14 -1.38 -2.59
N THR A 108 -2.58 -2.01 -1.55
CA THR A 108 -1.21 -1.72 -1.10
C THR A 108 -0.16 -2.14 -2.14
N VAL A 109 -0.34 -3.29 -2.80
CA VAL A 109 0.57 -3.72 -3.88
C VAL A 109 0.55 -2.73 -5.05
N PHE A 110 -0.62 -2.24 -5.45
CA PHE A 110 -0.71 -1.22 -6.48
C PHE A 110 -0.04 0.09 -6.07
N GLY A 111 -0.28 0.54 -4.83
CA GLY A 111 0.34 1.75 -4.28
C GLY A 111 1.87 1.66 -4.20
N SER A 112 2.41 0.50 -3.80
CA SER A 112 3.86 0.30 -3.71
C SER A 112 4.53 0.26 -5.08
N VAL A 113 3.92 -0.38 -6.07
CA VAL A 113 4.42 -0.39 -7.46
C VAL A 113 4.54 1.03 -8.01
N TRP A 114 3.49 1.85 -7.87
CA TRP A 114 3.55 3.24 -8.36
C TRP A 114 4.53 4.11 -7.59
N LEU A 115 4.70 3.88 -6.28
CA LEU A 115 5.74 4.55 -5.50
C LEU A 115 7.13 4.24 -6.04
N VAL A 116 7.45 2.97 -6.29
CA VAL A 116 8.74 2.58 -6.88
C VAL A 116 8.93 3.24 -8.26
N VAL A 117 7.89 3.24 -9.11
CA VAL A 117 7.94 3.92 -10.42
C VAL A 117 8.22 5.42 -10.25
N LYS A 118 7.58 6.10 -9.29
CA LYS A 118 7.81 7.53 -9.03
C LYS A 118 9.20 7.79 -8.51
N LEU A 119 9.70 7.01 -7.57
CA LEU A 119 11.06 7.19 -7.04
C LEU A 119 12.13 6.99 -8.11
N ASN A 120 11.92 6.05 -9.05
CA ASN A 120 12.82 5.89 -10.20
C ASN A 120 12.78 7.08 -11.17
N ARG A 121 11.61 7.70 -11.38
CA ARG A 121 11.47 8.87 -12.26
C ARG A 121 11.95 10.18 -11.61
N TYR A 122 11.97 10.25 -10.29
CA TYR A 122 12.35 11.44 -9.52
C TYR A 122 13.50 11.10 -8.55
N PRO A 123 14.72 10.83 -9.05
CA PRO A 123 15.85 10.41 -8.20
C PRO A 123 16.22 11.46 -7.15
N ALA A 124 16.02 12.75 -7.42
CA ALA A 124 16.24 13.82 -6.43
C ALA A 124 15.30 13.69 -5.20
N VAL A 125 14.09 13.17 -5.39
CA VAL A 125 13.16 12.89 -4.29
C VAL A 125 13.65 11.70 -3.48
N LEU A 126 14.15 10.65 -4.14
CA LEU A 126 14.72 9.48 -3.46
C LEU A 126 15.92 9.87 -2.59
N VAL A 127 16.85 10.69 -3.10
CA VAL A 127 18.00 11.19 -2.33
C VAL A 127 17.54 11.93 -1.07
N LYS A 128 16.56 12.84 -1.19
CA LYS A 128 15.99 13.55 -0.04
C LYS A 128 15.34 12.61 0.99
N ILE A 129 14.71 11.52 0.55
CA ILE A 129 14.18 10.49 1.45
C ILE A 129 15.33 9.82 2.20
N CYS A 130 16.38 9.39 1.49
CA CYS A 130 17.53 8.71 2.10
C CYS A 130 18.26 9.61 3.11
N ASP A 131 18.44 10.90 2.78
CA ASP A 131 19.06 11.87 3.69
C ASP A 131 18.20 12.07 4.94
N GLY A 132 16.87 12.19 4.78
CA GLY A 132 15.95 12.29 5.90
C GLY A 132 15.91 11.05 6.79
N ILE A 133 16.06 9.85 6.21
CA ILE A 133 16.19 8.59 6.96
C ILE A 133 17.51 8.58 7.73
N ARG A 134 18.63 8.94 7.09
CA ARG A 134 19.96 8.97 7.72
C ARG A 134 20.01 9.94 8.89
N GLU A 135 19.37 11.11 8.77
CA GLU A 135 19.32 12.11 9.83
C GLU A 135 18.45 11.68 11.01
N LYS A 136 17.25 11.16 10.75
CA LYS A 136 16.23 10.96 11.79
C LYS A 136 16.16 9.54 12.34
N LEU A 137 16.56 8.56 11.55
CA LEU A 137 16.52 7.13 11.88
C LEU A 137 17.83 6.44 11.44
N PRO A 138 19.00 6.88 11.93
CA PRO A 138 20.29 6.31 11.53
C PRO A 138 20.40 4.80 11.80
N GLY A 139 19.76 4.31 12.88
CA GLY A 139 19.74 2.88 13.20
C GLY A 139 19.03 2.02 12.16
N LEU A 140 18.13 2.60 11.33
CA LEU A 140 17.51 1.88 10.22
C LEU A 140 18.52 1.59 9.12
N MET A 141 19.47 2.50 8.88
CA MET A 141 20.51 2.34 7.86
C MET A 141 21.50 1.22 8.18
N ILE A 142 21.74 0.98 9.47
CA ILE A 142 22.72 0.02 9.98
C ILE A 142 22.07 -1.37 10.19
N GLY A 143 20.76 -1.49 10.00
CA GLY A 143 20.00 -2.72 10.24
C GLY A 143 19.75 -3.03 11.72
N GLU A 144 20.16 -2.15 12.63
CA GLU A 144 19.97 -2.26 14.08
C GLU A 144 18.55 -1.87 14.52
N LEU A 145 17.87 -1.02 13.74
CA LEU A 145 16.50 -0.61 13.96
C LEU A 145 15.57 -1.30 12.94
N GLN A 146 14.59 -2.02 13.45
CA GLN A 146 13.38 -2.31 12.67
C GLN A 146 12.44 -1.11 12.86
N ILE A 147 11.83 -0.55 11.82
CA ILE A 147 10.79 0.48 12.02
C ILE A 147 9.66 -0.18 12.84
N ARG A 148 9.56 0.16 14.12
CA ARG A 148 8.63 -0.49 15.05
C ARG A 148 7.46 0.39 15.46
N THR A 149 7.60 1.72 15.41
CA THR A 149 6.59 2.62 16.01
C THR A 149 6.06 3.67 15.04
N MET A 150 4.82 4.09 15.30
CA MET A 150 4.15 5.20 14.62
C MET A 150 4.93 6.51 14.76
N GLU A 151 5.58 6.71 15.91
CA GLU A 151 6.35 7.92 16.18
C GLU A 151 7.56 8.05 15.26
N ASP A 152 8.19 6.93 14.89
CA ASP A 152 9.35 6.95 13.98
C ASP A 152 8.95 7.35 12.56
N LEU A 153 7.80 6.87 12.08
CA LEU A 153 7.28 7.22 10.76
C LEU A 153 6.80 8.67 10.70
N GLN A 154 6.26 9.21 11.79
CA GLN A 154 5.87 10.63 11.87
C GLN A 154 7.07 11.59 11.73
N LYS A 155 8.28 11.15 12.08
CA LYS A 155 9.51 11.93 11.85
C LYS A 155 9.81 12.07 10.36
N LEU A 156 9.42 11.09 9.53
CA LEU A 156 9.63 11.04 8.09
C LEU A 156 8.52 11.77 7.31
N TYR A 157 8.22 13.01 7.67
CA TYR A 157 7.16 13.81 7.03
C TYR A 157 7.29 13.91 5.51
N TYR A 158 8.51 13.94 4.97
CA TYR A 158 8.76 14.04 3.53
C TYR A 158 8.34 12.75 2.82
N LEU A 159 8.57 11.61 3.44
CA LEU A 159 8.12 10.31 2.95
C LEU A 159 6.59 10.20 3.00
N GLU A 160 5.95 10.72 4.05
CA GLU A 160 4.49 10.80 4.10
C GLU A 160 3.93 11.64 2.95
N ALA A 161 4.54 12.78 2.63
CA ALA A 161 4.14 13.61 1.49
C ALA A 161 4.29 12.86 0.15
N VAL A 162 5.38 12.11 -0.04
CA VAL A 162 5.62 11.28 -1.22
C VAL A 162 4.55 10.19 -1.38
N VAL A 163 4.19 9.51 -0.29
CA VAL A 163 3.12 8.51 -0.29
C VAL A 163 1.78 9.14 -0.64
N LYS A 164 1.43 10.28 -0.03
CA LYS A 164 0.18 11.00 -0.31
C LYS A 164 0.09 11.48 -1.76
N GLU A 165 1.16 12.03 -2.31
CA GLU A 165 1.19 12.48 -3.70
C GLU A 165 1.08 11.31 -4.68
N SER A 166 1.78 10.21 -4.41
CA SER A 166 1.70 9.02 -5.26
C SER A 166 0.28 8.45 -5.31
N LEU A 167 -0.39 8.35 -4.15
CA LEU A 167 -1.78 7.89 -4.02
C LEU A 167 -2.78 8.85 -4.67
N THR A 168 -2.53 10.16 -4.59
CA THR A 168 -3.38 11.17 -5.24
C THR A 168 -3.37 11.01 -6.76
N LEU A 169 -2.18 10.79 -7.33
CA LEU A 169 -2.02 10.57 -8.76
C LEU A 169 -2.42 9.15 -9.19
N HIS A 170 -2.20 8.12 -8.38
CA HIS A 170 -2.43 6.71 -8.75
C HIS A 170 -3.37 6.08 -7.75
N ASP A 171 -4.66 6.30 -8.00
CA ASP A 171 -5.71 5.63 -7.25
C ASP A 171 -5.92 4.19 -7.75
N CYS A 172 -6.28 3.31 -6.81
CA CYS A 172 -6.65 1.92 -7.05
C CYS A 172 -8.15 1.67 -6.85
N ALA A 173 -8.94 2.69 -6.46
CA ALA A 173 -10.37 2.54 -6.29
C ALA A 173 -11.03 2.17 -7.62
N LYS A 174 -11.74 1.05 -7.61
CA LYS A 174 -12.60 0.65 -8.72
C LYS A 174 -13.98 1.25 -8.52
N PRO A 175 -14.63 1.78 -9.57
CA PRO A 175 -16.03 2.14 -9.48
C PRO A 175 -16.81 0.87 -9.11
N GLN A 176 -17.53 0.95 -8.00
CA GLN A 176 -18.45 -0.09 -7.59
C GLN A 176 -19.81 0.18 -8.27
N ASP A 177 -20.62 -0.86 -8.49
CA ASP A 177 -21.92 -0.77 -9.17
C ASP A 177 -22.97 -0.06 -8.30
N TYR A 178 -22.73 1.23 -8.03
CA TYR A 178 -23.66 2.12 -7.38
C TYR A 178 -24.33 3.03 -8.42
N PRO A 179 -25.56 3.48 -8.15
CA PRO A 179 -26.26 4.42 -9.02
C PRO A 179 -25.56 5.78 -9.16
N VAL A 180 -24.60 6.09 -8.26
CA VAL A 180 -23.80 7.30 -8.29
C VAL A 180 -22.32 6.91 -8.28
N ILE A 181 -21.57 7.37 -9.27
CA ILE A 181 -20.14 7.14 -9.39
C ILE A 181 -19.40 8.42 -9.06
N ILE A 182 -18.50 8.36 -8.06
CA ILE A 182 -17.54 9.43 -7.78
C ILE A 182 -16.26 9.14 -8.58
N PRO A 183 -15.91 9.95 -9.60
CA PRO A 183 -14.74 9.69 -10.42
C PRO A 183 -13.47 10.14 -9.70
N VAL A 184 -12.96 9.33 -8.77
CA VAL A 184 -11.80 9.65 -7.92
C VAL A 184 -10.60 10.14 -8.74
N TYR A 185 -10.28 9.45 -9.84
CA TYR A 185 -9.21 9.86 -10.76
C TYR A 185 -9.34 11.30 -11.27
N ALA A 186 -10.56 11.72 -11.61
CA ALA A 186 -10.83 13.08 -12.08
C ALA A 186 -10.83 14.07 -10.91
N SER A 187 -11.40 13.69 -9.77
CA SER A 187 -11.44 14.53 -8.56
C SER A 187 -10.04 14.86 -8.03
N THR A 188 -9.08 13.95 -8.15
CA THR A 188 -7.67 14.21 -7.79
C THR A 188 -6.91 15.05 -8.83
N ARG A 189 -7.54 15.37 -9.96
CA ARG A 189 -6.99 16.14 -11.09
C ARG A 189 -7.82 17.36 -11.45
N THR A 190 -8.71 17.78 -10.56
CA THR A 190 -9.50 18.98 -10.80
C THR A 190 -8.65 20.21 -10.50
N LYS A 191 -8.40 21.05 -11.51
CA LYS A 191 -7.61 22.29 -11.37
C LYS A 191 -8.13 23.24 -10.31
N SER A 192 -9.44 23.32 -10.11
CA SER A 192 -10.03 24.17 -9.06
C SER A 192 -9.66 23.71 -7.65
N ALA A 193 -9.41 22.41 -7.44
CA ALA A 193 -9.02 21.86 -6.15
C ALA A 193 -7.49 21.76 -6.01
N TRP A 194 -6.79 21.37 -7.08
CA TRP A 194 -5.37 20.98 -7.04
C TRP A 194 -4.40 22.00 -7.65
N GLY A 195 -4.90 22.99 -8.40
CA GLY A 195 -4.07 23.96 -9.12
C GLY A 195 -3.79 23.53 -10.56
N ASN A 196 -2.95 24.28 -11.27
CA ASN A 196 -2.61 24.00 -12.67
C ASN A 196 -1.63 22.83 -12.84
N ASP A 197 -1.01 22.40 -11.75
CA ASP A 197 -0.04 21.31 -11.67
C ASP A 197 -0.71 20.00 -11.20
N ASP A 198 -2.03 19.85 -11.37
CA ASP A 198 -2.85 18.76 -10.84
C ASP A 198 -2.42 17.34 -11.28
N ALA A 199 -1.79 17.23 -12.45
CA ALA A 199 -1.28 15.98 -13.00
C ALA A 199 0.22 15.76 -12.69
N GLU A 200 0.89 16.75 -12.11
CA GLU A 200 2.32 16.71 -11.83
C GLU A 200 2.59 16.13 -10.44
N PHE A 201 3.74 15.46 -10.30
CA PHE A 201 4.22 14.95 -9.02
C PHE A 201 4.88 16.07 -8.23
N ASN A 202 4.09 16.86 -7.52
CA ASN A 202 4.53 18.01 -6.74
C ASN A 202 4.33 17.78 -5.24
N LEU A 203 5.44 17.70 -4.51
CA LEU A 203 5.43 17.45 -3.07
C LEU A 203 5.13 18.71 -2.24
N GLU A 204 5.34 19.90 -2.80
CA GLU A 204 5.14 21.17 -2.09
C GLU A 204 3.67 21.44 -1.74
N ARG A 205 2.74 20.79 -2.46
CA ARG A 205 1.31 20.85 -2.13
C ARG A 205 0.98 20.18 -0.80
N TRP A 206 1.81 19.23 -0.35
CA TRP A 206 1.63 18.50 0.90
C TRP A 206 2.47 19.07 2.04
N ILE A 207 3.53 19.82 1.76
CA ILE A 207 4.46 20.31 2.77
C ILE A 207 4.19 21.79 3.03
N ASP A 208 4.07 22.15 4.30
CA ASP A 208 4.01 23.54 4.75
C ASP A 208 5.39 24.18 4.71
N SER A 209 5.52 25.29 3.97
CA SER A 209 6.77 26.02 3.82
C SER A 209 7.26 26.66 5.12
N THR A 210 6.35 26.91 6.07
CA THR A 210 6.69 27.54 7.36
C THR A 210 7.07 26.52 8.42
N THR A 211 6.32 25.42 8.52
CA THR A 211 6.53 24.39 9.57
C THR A 211 7.37 23.21 9.09
N GLY A 212 7.55 23.04 7.77
CA GLY A 212 8.20 21.88 7.17
C GLY A 212 7.43 20.57 7.36
N LYS A 213 6.20 20.61 7.89
CA LYS A 213 5.38 19.41 8.18
C LYS A 213 4.32 19.19 7.11
N VAL A 214 3.71 18.01 7.12
CA VAL A 214 2.60 17.69 6.22
C VAL A 214 1.37 18.52 6.58
N LYS A 215 0.84 19.26 5.60
CA LYS A 215 -0.37 20.07 5.73
C LYS A 215 -1.60 19.19 6.03
N PRO A 216 -2.50 19.61 6.92
CA PRO A 216 -3.81 18.98 7.04
C PRO A 216 -4.60 19.28 5.76
N VAL A 217 -4.99 18.22 5.03
CA VAL A 217 -5.81 18.32 3.81
C VAL A 217 -7.16 17.69 4.09
N SER A 218 -8.23 18.36 3.67
CA SER A 218 -9.59 17.83 3.78
C SER A 218 -9.72 16.49 3.06
N LEU A 219 -10.43 15.54 3.65
CA LEU A 219 -10.73 14.24 3.04
C LEU A 219 -11.55 14.38 1.75
N PHE A 220 -12.31 15.47 1.60
CA PHE A 220 -13.03 15.78 0.35
C PHE A 220 -12.11 16.25 -0.78
N LYS A 221 -10.92 16.77 -0.44
CA LYS A 221 -9.87 17.07 -1.42
C LYS A 221 -9.03 15.82 -1.69
N PHE A 222 -8.57 15.13 -0.64
CA PHE A 222 -7.84 13.86 -0.73
C PHE A 222 -8.81 12.65 -0.71
N ILE A 223 -9.58 12.49 -1.77
CA ILE A 223 -10.66 11.49 -1.84
C ILE A 223 -10.18 10.07 -2.21
N THR A 224 -8.87 9.86 -2.44
CA THR A 224 -8.28 8.57 -2.85
C THR A 224 -8.66 7.41 -1.93
N LEU A 225 -8.83 7.66 -0.63
CA LEU A 225 -9.20 6.62 0.34
C LEU A 225 -10.64 6.79 0.86
N ILE A 226 -11.45 7.53 0.08
CA ILE A 226 -12.85 7.92 0.30
C ILE A 226 -13.02 8.68 1.63
N GLY A 227 -13.84 9.73 1.62
CA GLY A 227 -14.10 10.53 2.82
C GLY A 227 -15.32 10.05 3.61
N ASP A 228 -15.44 10.58 4.83
CA ASP A 228 -16.68 10.53 5.63
C ASP A 228 -17.10 9.11 6.07
N LEU A 229 -18.40 8.78 6.06
CA LEU A 229 -18.95 7.54 6.63
C LEU A 229 -18.41 6.26 5.97
N HIS A 230 -17.89 6.36 4.74
CA HIS A 230 -17.28 5.27 3.98
C HIS A 230 -15.77 5.41 3.85
N GLN A 231 -15.13 6.16 4.74
CA GLN A 231 -13.68 6.27 4.77
C GLN A 231 -13.03 4.89 4.93
N CYS A 232 -11.99 4.63 4.15
CA CYS A 232 -11.20 3.41 4.26
C CYS A 232 -10.68 3.24 5.70
N LEU A 233 -11.18 2.21 6.39
CA LEU A 233 -10.76 1.83 7.73
C LEU A 233 -9.25 1.50 7.80
N GLY A 234 -8.70 0.99 6.69
CA GLY A 234 -7.29 0.66 6.53
C GLY A 234 -6.40 1.84 6.12
N MET A 235 -6.90 3.06 5.95
CA MET A 235 -6.12 4.18 5.38
C MET A 235 -4.79 4.40 6.10
N ARG A 236 -4.83 4.51 7.42
CA ARG A 236 -3.61 4.74 8.22
C ARG A 236 -2.67 3.56 8.10
N PHE A 237 -3.20 2.34 8.22
CA PHE A 237 -2.41 1.11 8.07
C PHE A 237 -1.72 1.04 6.71
N ALA A 238 -2.43 1.33 5.62
CA ALA A 238 -1.89 1.31 4.27
C ALA A 238 -0.79 2.36 4.09
N GLN A 239 -1.01 3.60 4.55
CA GLN A 239 0.01 4.65 4.50
C GLN A 239 1.29 4.24 5.24
N LEU A 240 1.15 3.66 6.44
CA LEU A 240 2.29 3.18 7.22
C LEU A 240 3.02 2.04 6.50
N GLN A 241 2.28 1.07 5.99
CA GLN A 241 2.85 -0.07 5.27
C GLN A 241 3.65 0.40 4.05
N LEU A 242 3.13 1.36 3.29
CA LEU A 242 3.83 1.96 2.16
C LEU A 242 5.09 2.73 2.61
N GLN A 243 4.98 3.56 3.66
CA GLN A 243 6.13 4.30 4.19
C GLN A 243 7.22 3.36 4.70
N THR A 244 6.88 2.37 5.53
CA THR A 244 7.83 1.37 6.05
C THR A 244 8.49 0.60 4.91
N THR A 245 7.70 0.13 3.93
CA THR A 245 8.24 -0.63 2.79
C THR A 245 9.26 0.20 2.01
N ILE A 246 8.93 1.45 1.68
CA ILE A 246 9.84 2.33 0.94
C ILE A 246 11.06 2.69 1.79
N ALA A 247 10.89 3.01 3.07
CA ALA A 247 12.02 3.36 3.94
C ALA A 247 13.04 2.21 4.04
N VAL A 248 12.57 0.96 4.19
CA VAL A 248 13.44 -0.22 4.21
C VAL A 248 14.10 -0.47 2.85
N LEU A 249 13.36 -0.35 1.75
CA LEU A 249 13.93 -0.53 0.40
C LEU A 249 14.99 0.52 0.06
N SER A 250 14.79 1.77 0.50
CA SER A 250 15.74 2.87 0.27
C SER A 250 17.06 2.68 1.01
N VAL A 251 17.06 1.97 2.15
CA VAL A 251 18.28 1.65 2.91
C VAL A 251 19.13 0.59 2.20
N ALA A 252 18.50 -0.40 1.57
CA ALA A 252 19.20 -1.53 0.94
C ALA A 252 19.91 -1.18 -0.38
N SER A 253 19.74 0.05 -0.88
CA SER A 253 20.23 0.49 -2.19
C SER A 253 21.52 1.34 -2.12
N THR A 254 22.08 1.53 -0.93
CA THR A 254 23.38 2.20 -0.69
C THR A 254 24.46 1.19 -0.37
#